data_AF-A0A8D9ENQ7-F1
#
_entry.id   AF-A0A8D9ENQ7-F1
#
_cell.length_a   1.000
_cell.length_b   1.000
_cell.length_c   1.000
_cell.angle_alpha   90.00
_cell.angle_beta   90.00
_cell.angle_gamma   90.00
#
_symmetry.space_group_name_H-M   'P 1'
#
loop_
_entity.id
_entity.type
_entity.pdbx_description
1 polymer ?
#
loop_
_entity_poly.entity_id
_entity_poly.type
_entity_poly.pdbx_seq_one_letter_code
_entity_poly.pdbx_strand_id
1 'polypeptide(L)'
;MLIDTNKYWCEACLRYNEAKRCYRFETLPRLLTLHLKRFSSGFNSGVSKVSNFMPTPFRLSCFCELCLTSSASSSSSTNTTSNNNPSNDDSSSSGGTPHSYDLYAVIMHLGSTIAS
;
A
#
# COMPACT_ATOMS: atom_id res chain seq x y z
N MET A 1 -8.94 -7.55 -10.79
CA MET A 1 -9.62 -8.84 -10.59
C MET A 1 -9.18 -9.78 -11.70
N LEU A 2 -9.26 -11.09 -11.46
CA LEU A 2 -8.89 -12.15 -12.39
C LEU A 2 -10.20 -12.82 -12.84
N ILE A 3 -10.74 -12.39 -13.97
CA ILE A 3 -12.04 -12.82 -14.53
C ILE A 3 -11.90 -13.07 -16.04
N ASP A 4 -12.96 -13.62 -16.67
CA ASP A 4 -13.04 -13.90 -18.10
C ASP A 4 -11.85 -14.71 -18.64
N THR A 5 -11.04 -14.10 -19.51
CA THR A 5 -9.86 -14.69 -20.14
C THR A 5 -8.63 -14.70 -19.22
N ASN A 6 -8.68 -14.02 -18.07
CA ASN A 6 -7.58 -13.87 -17.12
C ASN A 6 -7.88 -14.54 -15.75
N LYS A 7 -8.57 -15.68 -15.76
CA LYS A 7 -8.90 -16.44 -14.54
C LYS A 7 -7.65 -17.08 -13.91
N TYR A 8 -7.66 -17.25 -12.59
CA TYR A 8 -6.59 -17.89 -11.82
C TYR A 8 -6.69 -19.42 -11.93
N TRP A 9 -5.58 -20.10 -12.23
CA TRP A 9 -5.52 -21.56 -12.15
C TRP A 9 -5.39 -22.00 -10.69
N CYS A 10 -6.42 -22.67 -10.15
CA CYS A 10 -6.37 -23.22 -8.80
C CYS A 10 -5.89 -24.67 -8.86
N GLU A 11 -4.73 -24.95 -8.27
CA GLU A 11 -4.14 -26.30 -8.23
C GLU A 11 -4.95 -27.29 -7.39
N ALA A 12 -5.65 -26.83 -6.35
CA ALA A 12 -6.51 -27.68 -5.53
C ALA A 12 -7.81 -28.10 -6.24
N CYS A 13 -8.37 -27.20 -7.05
CA CYS A 13 -9.62 -27.44 -7.77
C CYS A 13 -9.42 -27.97 -9.19
N LEU A 14 -8.17 -27.95 -9.70
CA LEU A 14 -7.79 -28.30 -11.08
C LEU A 14 -8.63 -27.56 -12.15
N ARG A 15 -8.93 -26.28 -11.90
CA ARG A 15 -9.74 -25.44 -12.80
C ARG A 15 -9.38 -23.96 -12.69
N TYR A 16 -9.67 -23.23 -13.77
CA TYR A 16 -9.68 -21.76 -13.80
C TYR A 16 -10.85 -21.17 -13.01
N ASN A 17 -10.53 -20.38 -12.00
CA ASN A 17 -11.47 -19.73 -11.10
C ASN A 17 -11.34 -18.20 -11.17
N GLU A 18 -12.46 -17.53 -10.91
CA GLU A 18 -12.43 -16.08 -10.69
C GLU A 18 -11.76 -15.79 -9.35
N ALA A 19 -10.89 -14.78 -9.34
CA ALA A 19 -10.11 -14.47 -8.16
C ALA A 19 -9.84 -12.97 -8.01
N LYS A 20 -9.50 -12.56 -6.79
CA LYS A 20 -9.04 -11.22 -6.48
C LYS A 20 -7.53 -11.22 -6.30
N ARG A 21 -6.82 -10.44 -7.12
CA ARG A 21 -5.40 -10.14 -6.90
C ARG A 21 -5.28 -8.87 -6.05
N CYS A 22 -4.59 -8.98 -4.92
CA CYS A 22 -4.32 -7.88 -3.99
C CYS A 22 -2.81 -7.71 -3.83
N TYR A 23 -2.40 -6.51 -3.41
CA TYR A 23 -1.03 -6.21 -3.01
C TYR A 23 -1.05 -5.72 -1.57
N ARG A 24 -0.05 -6.13 -0.79
CA ARG A 24 0.19 -5.67 0.59
C ARG A 24 1.66 -5.28 0.71
N PHE A 25 1.93 -4.35 1.61
CA PHE A 25 3.28 -3.90 1.92
C PHE A 25 3.65 -4.44 3.29
N GLU A 26 4.66 -5.29 3.40
CA GLU A 26 5.13 -5.78 4.70
C GLU A 26 5.81 -4.64 5.48
N THR A 27 6.68 -3.89 4.80
CA THR A 27 7.40 -2.73 5.34
C THR A 27 7.25 -1.51 4.44
N LEU A 28 7.59 -0.34 4.98
CA LEU A 28 7.56 0.94 4.27
C LEU A 28 9.00 1.47 4.12
N PRO A 29 9.40 1.91 2.92
CA PRO A 29 10.72 2.51 2.73
C PRO A 29 10.85 3.82 3.50
N ARG A 30 12.07 4.22 3.86
CA ARG A 30 12.29 5.53 4.51
C ARG A 30 11.88 6.70 3.62
N LEU A 31 12.07 6.57 2.29
CA LEU A 31 11.67 7.55 1.29
C LEU A 31 10.71 6.89 0.30
N LEU A 32 9.46 7.35 0.29
CA LEU A 32 8.41 6.85 -0.62
C LEU A 32 8.34 7.72 -1.87
N THR A 33 8.56 7.10 -3.03
CA THR A 33 8.36 7.73 -4.34
C THR A 33 7.10 7.19 -4.98
N LEU A 34 6.13 8.07 -5.25
CA LEU A 34 4.87 7.71 -5.93
C LEU A 34 4.85 8.26 -7.36
N HIS A 35 4.91 7.37 -8.35
CA HIS A 35 4.75 7.74 -9.74
C HIS A 35 3.26 7.71 -10.13
N LEU A 36 2.70 8.87 -10.44
CA LEU A 36 1.32 8.98 -10.89
C LEU A 36 1.22 8.59 -12.37
N LYS A 37 0.51 7.50 -12.68
CA LYS A 37 0.24 7.08 -14.06
C LYS A 37 -0.74 8.03 -14.75
N ARG A 38 -0.24 9.18 -15.20
CA ARG A 38 -1.00 10.22 -15.89
C ARG A 38 -0.97 10.10 -17.42
N PHE A 39 -0.55 8.97 -17.96
CA PHE A 39 -0.54 8.72 -19.40
C PHE A 39 -1.30 7.44 -19.72
N SER A 40 -2.23 7.53 -20.67
CA SER A 40 -3.05 6.42 -21.13
C SER A 40 -2.93 6.24 -22.64
N SER A 41 -2.87 5.00 -23.10
CA SER A 41 -2.88 4.65 -24.53
C SER A 41 -4.30 4.31 -24.97
N GLY A 42 -4.80 5.01 -25.98
CA GLY A 42 -6.07 4.66 -26.65
C GLY A 42 -5.85 3.62 -27.73
N PHE A 43 -6.89 2.85 -28.07
CA PHE A 43 -6.83 1.79 -29.08
C PHE A 43 -6.52 2.31 -30.50
N ASN A 44 -6.81 3.57 -30.82
CA ASN A 44 -6.56 4.22 -32.11
C ASN A 44 -6.01 5.66 -32.01
N SER A 45 -5.71 6.12 -30.81
CA SER A 45 -5.22 7.47 -30.54
C SER A 45 -4.01 7.34 -29.63
N GLY A 46 -2.92 7.99 -30.00
CA GLY A 46 -1.64 7.91 -29.29
C GLY A 46 -1.73 8.23 -27.80
N VAL A 47 -0.60 8.18 -27.12
CA VAL A 47 -0.54 8.40 -25.68
C VAL A 47 -1.09 9.79 -25.31
N SER A 48 -2.05 9.82 -24.39
CA SER A 48 -2.72 11.05 -23.94
C SER A 48 -2.48 11.28 -22.45
N LYS A 49 -2.36 12.56 -22.05
CA LYS A 49 -2.18 12.96 -20.67
C LYS A 49 -3.51 13.08 -19.93
N VAL A 50 -3.60 12.44 -18.77
CA VAL A 50 -4.68 12.61 -17.80
C VAL A 50 -4.38 13.85 -16.96
N SER A 51 -5.16 14.91 -17.18
CA SER A 51 -4.97 16.24 -16.57
C SER A 51 -5.89 16.53 -15.39
N ASN A 52 -6.83 15.63 -15.05
CA ASN A 52 -7.73 15.83 -13.93
C ASN A 52 -6.96 16.10 -12.63
N PHE A 53 -7.53 17.01 -11.82
CA PHE A 53 -7.00 17.34 -10.51
C PHE A 53 -6.92 16.07 -9.64
N MET A 54 -5.78 15.87 -8.98
CA MET A 54 -5.58 14.77 -8.06
C MET A 54 -4.97 15.33 -6.77
N PRO A 55 -5.74 15.36 -5.68
CA PRO A 55 -5.25 15.87 -4.39
C PRO A 55 -3.97 15.14 -4.00
N THR A 56 -2.97 15.92 -3.58
CA THR A 56 -1.71 15.38 -3.03
C THR A 56 -1.68 15.76 -1.55
N PRO A 57 -2.01 14.83 -0.63
CA PRO A 57 -2.06 15.16 0.78
C PRO A 57 -0.66 15.50 1.31
N PHE A 58 -0.57 16.45 2.24
CA PHE A 58 0.68 16.79 2.91
C PHE A 58 1.20 15.67 3.81
N ARG A 59 0.31 14.78 4.27
CA ARG A 59 0.63 13.66 5.13
C ARG A 59 -0.07 12.39 4.68
N LEU A 60 0.67 11.29 4.61
CA LEU A 60 0.16 9.96 4.29
C LEU A 60 0.30 9.04 5.51
N SER A 61 -0.80 8.41 5.91
CA SER A 61 -0.86 7.46 7.03
C SER A 61 -0.17 6.13 6.67
N CYS A 62 0.23 5.36 7.69
CA CYS A 62 0.77 4.01 7.52
C CYS A 62 -0.17 3.12 6.72
N PHE A 63 0.40 2.29 5.85
CA PHE A 63 -0.33 1.26 5.09
C PHE A 63 0.40 -0.09 5.03
N CYS A 64 1.43 -0.31 5.86
CA CYS A 64 2.07 -1.63 5.93
C CYS A 64 1.42 -2.57 6.93
N GLU A 65 1.53 -3.85 6.63
CA GLU A 65 0.89 -4.96 7.34
C GLU A 65 1.39 -5.09 8.78
N LEU A 66 2.70 -4.94 9.02
CA LEU A 66 3.27 -5.06 10.36
C LEU A 66 2.71 -4.03 11.34
N CYS A 67 2.49 -2.79 10.90
CA CYS A 67 1.89 -1.75 11.75
C CYS A 67 0.39 -1.96 11.97
N LEU A 68 -0.34 -2.36 10.93
CA LEU A 68 -1.78 -2.54 11.01
C LEU A 68 -2.14 -3.72 11.91
N THR A 69 -1.41 -4.84 11.82
CA THR A 69 -1.64 -6.03 12.66
C THR A 69 -1.31 -5.78 14.14
N SER A 70 -0.26 -4.99 14.43
CA SER A 70 0.15 -4.68 15.81
C SER A 70 -0.87 -3.80 16.54
N SER A 71 -1.63 -2.97 15.82
CA SER A 71 -2.65 -2.10 16.42
C SER A 71 -3.96 -2.82 16.78
N ALA A 72 -4.22 -3.98 16.17
CA ALA A 72 -5.46 -4.75 16.36
C ALA A 72 -5.44 -5.61 17.64
N SER A 73 -4.25 -6.01 18.12
CA SER A 73 -4.09 -6.81 19.34
C SER A 73 -4.16 -5.98 20.63
N SER A 74 -4.01 -4.65 20.54
CA SER A 74 -4.04 -3.73 21.70
C SER A 74 -5.43 -3.25 22.14
N SER A 75 -6.51 -3.57 21.41
CA SER A 75 -7.89 -3.15 21.74
C SER A 75 -8.73 -4.22 22.44
N SER A 76 -8.12 -5.34 22.85
CA SER A 76 -8.77 -6.39 23.65
C SER A 76 -8.38 -6.31 25.13
N SER A 77 -8.58 -5.15 25.76
CA SER A 77 -8.40 -5.01 27.22
C SER A 77 -9.68 -5.43 27.96
N THR A 78 -9.81 -6.72 28.26
CA THR A 78 -10.63 -7.18 29.39
C THR A 78 -9.78 -7.04 30.64
N ASN A 79 -10.21 -6.20 31.60
CA ASN A 79 -9.57 -6.03 32.90
C ASN A 79 -9.26 -7.41 33.55
N THR A 80 -7.98 -7.77 33.63
CA THR A 80 -7.54 -8.87 34.51
C THR A 80 -6.17 -8.55 35.09
N THR A 81 -6.16 -8.26 36.39
CA THR A 81 -5.00 -8.05 37.26
C THR A 81 -4.03 -9.24 37.21
N SER A 82 -2.74 -9.04 36.94
CA SER A 82 -1.59 -9.71 37.64
C SER A 82 -0.20 -9.36 37.07
N ASN A 83 0.63 -8.82 37.97
CA ASN A 83 2.05 -9.12 38.26
C ASN A 83 3.11 -9.32 37.15
N ASN A 84 4.04 -8.36 37.13
CA ASN A 84 5.50 -8.39 36.94
C ASN A 84 6.20 -9.64 36.33
N ASN A 85 6.91 -9.43 35.22
CA ASN A 85 8.31 -9.87 35.04
C ASN A 85 8.96 -9.15 33.82
N PRO A 86 10.18 -8.58 33.94
CA PRO A 86 10.91 -8.04 32.80
C PRO A 86 11.86 -9.11 32.23
N SER A 87 11.45 -9.78 31.16
CA SER A 87 12.34 -10.61 30.34
C SER A 87 12.89 -9.78 29.19
N ASN A 88 14.20 -9.53 29.22
CA ASN A 88 14.98 -8.93 28.14
C ASN A 88 14.91 -9.82 26.89
N ASP A 89 14.29 -9.33 25.83
CA ASP A 89 14.34 -9.94 24.50
C ASP A 89 14.64 -8.83 23.49
N ASP A 90 15.84 -8.86 22.90
CA ASP A 90 16.36 -7.90 21.93
C ASP A 90 15.83 -8.23 20.52
N SER A 91 14.51 -8.10 20.38
CA SER A 91 13.83 -8.17 19.10
C SER A 91 13.07 -6.87 18.94
N SER A 92 13.50 -6.04 17.99
CA SER A 92 12.95 -4.74 17.60
C SER A 92 11.48 -4.80 17.18
N SER A 93 10.63 -5.07 18.16
CA SER A 93 9.18 -5.03 18.15
C SER A 93 8.80 -3.70 18.78
N SER A 94 9.15 -2.62 18.08
CA SER A 94 8.82 -1.28 18.53
C SER A 94 7.30 -1.16 18.55
N GLY A 95 6.71 -1.16 19.74
CA GLY A 95 5.46 -0.46 20.07
C GLY A 95 5.60 1.05 19.84
N GLY A 96 6.22 1.42 18.73
CA GLY A 96 6.47 2.77 18.27
C GLY A 96 5.29 3.27 17.46
N THR A 97 5.21 4.59 17.36
CA THR A 97 4.20 5.30 16.58
C THR A 97 4.06 4.69 15.18
N PRO A 98 2.83 4.51 14.66
CA PRO A 98 2.62 4.00 13.32
C PRO A 98 3.33 4.89 12.30
N HIS A 99 3.92 4.29 11.27
CA HIS A 99 4.62 5.03 10.22
C HIS A 99 3.73 6.14 9.63
N SER A 100 4.35 7.24 9.23
CA SER A 100 3.67 8.29 8.47
C SER A 100 4.69 8.96 7.57
N TYR A 101 4.24 9.40 6.39
CA TYR A 101 5.06 10.21 5.49
C TYR A 101 4.56 11.63 5.47
N ASP A 102 5.49 12.57 5.56
CA ASP A 102 5.26 13.96 5.21
C ASP A 102 5.70 14.19 3.75
N LEU A 103 4.95 15.03 3.04
CA LEU A 103 5.24 15.38 1.65
C LEU A 103 6.57 16.12 1.57
N TYR A 104 7.56 15.50 0.92
CA TYR A 104 8.89 16.07 0.77
C TYR A 104 9.06 16.87 -0.53
N ALA A 105 8.59 16.35 -1.67
CA ALA A 105 8.75 16.97 -2.97
C ALA A 105 7.60 16.62 -3.92
N VAL A 106 7.31 17.52 -4.86
CA VAL A 106 6.35 17.31 -5.96
C VAL A 106 7.02 17.65 -7.29
N ILE A 107 7.02 16.69 -8.20
CA ILE A 107 7.47 16.90 -9.58
C ILE A 107 6.24 17.17 -10.45
N MET A 108 6.16 18.37 -11.00
CA MET A 108 5.07 18.77 -11.89
C MET A 108 5.48 18.60 -13.36
N HIS A 109 4.56 18.06 -14.17
CA HIS A 109 4.75 17.95 -15.61
C HIS A 109 3.83 18.93 -16.35
N LEU A 110 4.41 19.91 -17.03
CA LEU A 110 3.72 20.82 -17.94
C LEU A 110 3.82 20.29 -19.38
N GLY A 111 2.77 20.45 -20.19
CA GLY A 111 2.70 19.89 -21.55
C GLY A 111 1.93 18.57 -21.62
N SER A 112 1.67 18.10 -22.85
CA SER A 112 0.79 16.96 -23.16
C SER A 112 1.53 15.68 -23.56
N THR A 113 2.82 15.78 -23.91
CA THR A 113 3.63 14.67 -24.43
C THR A 113 4.52 14.07 -23.34
N ILE A 114 4.87 12.79 -23.50
CA ILE A 114 5.99 12.18 -22.77
C ILE A 114 7.24 12.74 -23.45
N ALA A 115 7.89 13.75 -22.88
CA ALA A 115 9.16 14.23 -23.41
C ALA A 115 10.18 13.07 -23.38
N SER A 116 10.82 12.82 -24.53
CA SER A 116 11.97 11.91 -24.67
C SER A 116 13.25 12.66 -24.40
#